data_AF-V9W224-F1
#
_entry.id   AF-V9W224-F1
#
_cell.length_a   1.000
_cell.length_b   1.000
_cell.length_c   1.000
_cell.angle_alpha   90.00
_cell.angle_beta   90.00
_cell.angle_gamma   90.00
#
_symmetry.space_group_name_H-M   'P 1'
#
loop_
_entity.id
_entity.type
_entity.pdbx_description
1 polymer ?
#
loop_
_entity_poly.entity_id
_entity_poly.type
_entity_poly.pdbx_seq_one_letter_code
_entity_poly.pdbx_strand_id
1 'polypeptide(L)'
;MQERQSSKTGFHPVRLWLAAASAAVGCALAALPPALAETQEDREFGQLVEAEGVEETYYTCTACHSEMIVAQQGKTREGWEEMLDWMTEEQGMPELDPSERRIILNYLSAHYNTDRPNFPRR
;
A
#
# COMPACT_ATOMS: atom_id res chain seq x y z
N MET A 1 40.64 27.92 26.25
CA MET A 1 41.89 28.02 25.46
C MET A 1 42.04 26.71 24.70
N GLN A 2 42.26 26.80 23.38
CA GLN A 2 42.31 25.73 22.37
C GLN A 2 40.95 25.13 21.95
N GLU A 3 40.60 25.00 20.68
CA GLU A 3 40.72 25.85 19.50
C GLU A 3 39.77 25.23 18.45
N ARG A 4 39.09 26.08 17.67
CA ARG A 4 38.29 25.66 16.52
C ARG A 4 39.15 24.89 15.53
N GLN A 5 38.65 23.79 14.97
CA GLN A 5 38.98 23.44 13.59
C GLN A 5 37.73 22.95 12.84
N SER A 6 37.16 23.87 12.06
CA SER A 6 36.29 23.61 10.92
C SER A 6 36.99 22.72 9.90
N SER A 7 36.36 21.62 9.50
CA SER A 7 36.70 20.90 8.27
C SER A 7 35.81 21.42 7.14
N LYS A 8 36.48 21.75 6.05
CA LYS A 8 36.01 22.60 4.97
C LYS A 8 35.14 21.83 3.98
N THR A 9 34.12 22.51 3.48
CA THR A 9 33.36 22.23 2.26
C THR A 9 34.29 21.87 1.09
N GLY A 10 34.09 20.69 0.51
CA GLY A 10 34.70 20.27 -0.75
C GLY A 10 33.70 20.45 -1.89
N PHE A 11 33.79 21.59 -2.57
CA PHE A 11 33.10 21.87 -3.83
C PHE A 11 33.87 21.14 -4.95
N HIS A 12 33.32 20.08 -5.53
CA HIS A 12 33.93 19.40 -6.67
C HIS A 12 33.58 20.13 -7.97
N PRO A 13 34.58 20.55 -8.77
CA PRO A 13 34.35 21.30 -9.98
C PRO A 13 33.74 20.42 -11.08
N VAL A 14 32.68 20.96 -11.68
CA VAL A 14 32.07 20.53 -12.94
C VAL A 14 33.16 20.40 -14.01
N ARG A 15 33.43 19.16 -14.44
CA ARG A 15 34.24 18.89 -15.64
C ARG A 15 33.31 18.70 -16.83
N LEU A 16 33.08 19.81 -17.52
CA LEU A 16 32.47 19.89 -18.85
C LEU A 16 33.46 19.29 -19.87
N TRP A 17 33.07 18.18 -20.49
CA TRP A 17 33.71 17.68 -21.72
C TRP A 17 32.64 17.65 -22.82
N LEU A 18 32.79 18.55 -23.79
CA LEU A 18 32.07 18.57 -25.06
C LEU A 18 33.02 18.03 -26.14
N ALA A 19 32.65 16.94 -26.81
CA ALA A 19 32.74 16.80 -28.27
C ALA A 19 32.26 15.42 -28.76
N ALA A 20 31.13 15.48 -29.45
CA ALA A 20 30.57 14.63 -30.50
C ALA A 20 31.30 13.36 -30.98
N ALA A 21 30.53 12.27 -31.06
CA ALA A 21 30.56 11.34 -32.18
C ALA A 21 29.14 10.78 -32.40
N SER A 22 28.41 11.35 -33.36
CA SER A 22 27.14 10.84 -33.83
C SER A 22 27.35 9.51 -34.56
N ALA A 23 27.03 8.41 -33.89
CA ALA A 23 26.66 7.17 -34.56
C ALA A 23 25.13 7.08 -34.51
N ALA A 24 24.49 7.29 -35.66
CA ALA A 24 23.07 7.04 -35.82
C ALA A 24 22.81 5.53 -35.69
N VAL A 25 22.63 5.06 -34.45
CA VAL A 25 22.02 3.75 -34.19
C VAL A 25 20.53 3.96 -34.38
N GLY A 26 20.04 3.58 -35.57
CA GLY A 26 18.62 3.42 -35.81
C GLY A 26 18.09 2.34 -34.88
N CYS A 27 17.58 2.73 -33.71
CA CYS A 27 16.72 1.88 -32.92
C CYS A 27 15.44 1.67 -33.73
N ALA A 28 15.36 0.53 -34.41
CA ALA A 28 14.08 -0.03 -34.81
C ALA A 28 13.18 0.02 -33.57
N LEU A 29 12.10 0.80 -33.63
CA LEU A 29 11.01 0.68 -32.67
C LEU A 29 10.41 -0.70 -32.88
N ALA A 30 10.96 -1.70 -32.21
CA ALA A 30 10.20 -2.89 -31.90
C ALA A 30 8.97 -2.40 -31.13
N ALA A 31 7.79 -2.56 -31.73
CA ALA A 31 6.53 -2.43 -31.02
C ALA A 31 6.60 -3.45 -29.87
N LEU A 32 6.94 -2.97 -28.68
CA LEU A 32 6.83 -3.76 -27.47
C LEU A 32 5.36 -4.21 -27.43
N PRO A 33 5.09 -5.53 -27.34
CA PRO A 33 3.74 -5.96 -27.02
C PRO A 33 3.34 -5.22 -25.73
N PRO A 34 2.07 -4.78 -25.58
CA PRO A 34 1.63 -4.17 -24.35
C PRO A 34 2.01 -5.14 -23.22
N ALA A 35 3.01 -4.74 -22.42
CA ALA A 35 3.34 -5.45 -21.20
C ALA A 35 2.04 -5.47 -20.42
N LEU A 36 1.52 -6.68 -20.19
CA LEU A 36 0.24 -7.01 -19.56
C LEU A 36 -0.24 -5.86 -18.69
N ALA A 37 -1.01 -4.95 -19.31
CA ALA A 37 -1.78 -4.00 -18.56
C ALA A 37 -2.84 -4.89 -17.93
N GLU A 38 -2.59 -5.31 -16.69
CA GLU A 38 -3.65 -5.85 -15.85
C GLU A 38 -4.75 -4.80 -15.92
N THR A 39 -5.80 -5.11 -16.66
CA THR A 39 -7.03 -4.35 -16.57
C THR A 39 -7.36 -4.44 -15.09
N GLN A 40 -7.21 -3.33 -14.37
CA GLN A 40 -7.99 -3.11 -13.16
C GLN A 40 -9.44 -3.13 -13.66
N GLU A 41 -9.96 -4.33 -13.94
CA GLU A 41 -11.39 -4.53 -14.04
C GLU A 41 -11.94 -4.05 -12.72
N ASP A 42 -13.04 -3.31 -12.80
CA ASP A 42 -13.70 -2.66 -11.68
C ASP A 42 -14.20 -3.72 -10.69
N ARG A 43 -13.30 -4.24 -9.85
CA ARG A 43 -13.63 -5.17 -8.77
C ARG A 43 -14.51 -4.40 -7.81
N GLU A 44 -15.69 -4.96 -7.53
CA GLU A 44 -16.72 -4.33 -6.69
C GLU A 44 -16.17 -3.91 -5.33
N PHE A 45 -15.28 -4.73 -4.77
CA PHE A 45 -14.66 -4.53 -3.46
C PHE A 45 -13.16 -4.14 -3.55
N GLY A 46 -12.75 -3.52 -4.66
CA GLY A 46 -11.40 -3.01 -4.84
C GLY A 46 -10.34 -4.12 -4.77
N GLN A 47 -9.33 -3.94 -3.91
CA GLN A 47 -8.27 -4.94 -3.68
C GLN A 47 -8.64 -6.00 -2.63
N LEU A 48 -9.83 -5.94 -2.05
CA LEU A 48 -10.25 -6.94 -1.06
C LEU A 48 -10.58 -8.29 -1.73
N VAL A 49 -10.40 -9.40 -0.98
CA VAL A 49 -10.74 -10.74 -1.45
C VAL A 49 -12.26 -10.90 -1.46
N GLU A 50 -12.82 -11.38 -2.56
CA GLU A 50 -14.28 -11.53 -2.67
C GLU A 50 -14.71 -12.83 -1.97
N ALA A 51 -15.12 -12.72 -0.71
CA ALA A 51 -15.54 -13.83 0.15
C ALA A 51 -16.64 -13.37 1.13
N GLU A 52 -17.24 -14.31 1.87
CA GLU A 52 -18.29 -14.02 2.85
C GLU A 52 -17.84 -12.93 3.86
N GLY A 53 -18.62 -11.85 3.97
CA GLY A 53 -18.31 -10.69 4.82
C GLY A 53 -17.50 -9.59 4.15
N VAL A 54 -17.17 -9.71 2.85
CA VAL A 54 -16.43 -8.67 2.11
C VAL A 54 -17.23 -7.38 1.98
N GLU A 55 -18.55 -7.46 1.79
CA GLU A 55 -19.39 -6.28 1.56
C GLU A 55 -19.44 -5.40 2.81
N GLU A 56 -19.76 -5.99 3.96
CA GLU A 56 -19.76 -5.31 5.25
C GLU A 56 -18.36 -4.77 5.57
N THR A 57 -17.32 -5.56 5.35
CA THR A 57 -15.94 -5.12 5.61
C THR A 57 -15.54 -3.97 4.68
N TYR A 58 -15.86 -4.04 3.40
CA TYR A 58 -15.48 -3.03 2.43
C TYR A 58 -16.16 -1.71 2.76
N TYR A 59 -17.48 -1.68 2.88
CA TYR A 59 -18.19 -0.43 3.13
C TYR A 59 -17.84 0.19 4.49
N THR A 60 -17.65 -0.63 5.53
CA THR A 60 -17.28 -0.13 6.86
C THR A 60 -15.84 0.35 6.93
N CYS A 61 -14.87 -0.43 6.41
CA CYS A 61 -13.45 -0.06 6.50
C CYS A 61 -13.01 0.98 5.46
N THR A 62 -13.78 1.19 4.37
CA THR A 62 -13.44 2.18 3.34
C THR A 62 -14.13 3.54 3.52
N ALA A 63 -14.99 3.68 4.52
CA ALA A 63 -15.67 4.93 4.83
C ALA A 63 -14.71 6.10 5.16
N CYS A 64 -13.50 5.80 5.66
CA CYS A 64 -12.54 6.83 6.08
C CYS A 64 -11.17 6.77 5.37
N HIS A 65 -10.81 5.63 4.77
CA HIS A 65 -9.51 5.43 4.12
C HIS A 65 -9.54 4.28 3.11
N SER A 66 -8.52 4.17 2.26
CA SER A 66 -8.46 3.11 1.25
C SER A 66 -8.41 1.71 1.86
N GLU A 67 -9.03 0.75 1.15
CA GLU A 67 -8.98 -0.68 1.38
C GLU A 67 -7.56 -1.24 1.42
N MET A 68 -6.61 -0.54 0.79
CA MET A 68 -5.20 -0.90 0.84
C MET A 68 -4.64 -0.87 2.25
N ILE A 69 -5.10 0.04 3.13
CA ILE A 69 -4.65 0.06 4.53
C ILE A 69 -5.06 -1.24 5.23
N VAL A 70 -6.26 -1.76 4.95
CA VAL A 70 -6.76 -3.03 5.50
C VAL A 70 -5.90 -4.19 5.02
N ALA A 71 -5.66 -4.28 3.71
CA ALA A 71 -4.92 -5.37 3.09
C ALA A 71 -3.47 -5.50 3.58
N GLN A 72 -2.88 -4.41 4.09
CA GLN A 72 -1.48 -4.37 4.54
C GLN A 72 -1.27 -4.75 6.02
N GLN A 73 -2.30 -4.73 6.87
CA GLN A 73 -2.11 -4.87 8.33
C GLN A 73 -1.62 -6.26 8.74
N GLY A 74 -2.32 -7.31 8.33
CA GLY A 74 -2.04 -8.70 8.71
C GLY A 74 -2.03 -8.93 10.23
N LYS A 75 -3.18 -9.10 10.86
CA LYS A 75 -3.32 -9.22 12.33
C LYS A 75 -4.00 -10.52 12.76
N THR A 76 -3.81 -10.94 14.01
CA THR A 76 -4.63 -12.02 14.58
C THR A 76 -6.08 -11.54 14.75
N ARG A 77 -6.98 -12.45 15.10
CA ARG A 77 -8.37 -12.11 15.43
C ARG A 77 -8.44 -11.05 16.53
N GLU A 78 -7.69 -11.26 17.61
CA GLU A 78 -7.61 -10.36 18.76
C GLU A 78 -6.99 -9.02 18.35
N GLY A 79 -5.94 -9.04 17.52
CA GLY A 79 -5.33 -7.80 17.02
C GLY A 79 -6.26 -6.99 16.10
N TRP A 80 -7.19 -7.64 15.40
CA TRP A 80 -8.25 -6.94 14.67
C TRP A 80 -9.33 -6.38 15.60
N GLU A 81 -9.69 -7.11 16.67
CA GLU A 81 -10.60 -6.63 17.70
C GLU A 81 -10.07 -5.35 18.35
N GLU A 82 -8.82 -5.39 18.82
CA GLU A 82 -8.13 -4.23 19.40
C GLU A 82 -8.05 -3.06 18.42
N MET A 83 -7.87 -3.33 17.12
CA MET A 83 -7.86 -2.29 16.09
C MET A 83 -9.23 -1.64 15.91
N LEU A 84 -10.32 -2.41 15.88
CA LEU A 84 -11.67 -1.85 15.80
C LEU A 84 -11.98 -1.01 17.03
N ASP A 85 -11.62 -1.50 18.22
CA ASP A 85 -11.85 -0.80 19.49
C ASP A 85 -11.08 0.52 19.51
N TRP A 86 -9.80 0.51 19.10
CA TRP A 86 -9.00 1.73 18.95
C TRP A 86 -9.59 2.71 17.92
N MET A 87 -10.12 2.23 16.80
CA MET A 87 -10.75 3.12 15.81
C MET A 87 -12.02 3.78 16.37
N THR A 88 -12.80 3.06 17.18
CA THR A 88 -13.98 3.61 17.83
C THR A 88 -13.61 4.62 18.92
N GLU A 89 -12.66 4.27 19.79
CA GLU A 89 -12.29 5.08 20.95
C GLU A 89 -11.48 6.34 20.55
N GLU A 90 -10.54 6.21 19.62
CA GLU A 90 -9.55 7.25 19.35
C GLU A 90 -9.74 7.94 17.99
N GLN A 91 -10.27 7.22 17.00
CA GLN A 91 -10.40 7.73 15.62
C GLN A 91 -11.83 8.18 15.27
N GLY A 92 -12.78 8.00 16.19
CA GLY A 92 -14.17 8.42 16.03
C GLY A 92 -15.00 7.54 15.09
N MET A 93 -14.60 6.28 14.88
CA MET A 93 -15.42 5.30 14.17
C MET A 93 -16.70 5.00 14.97
N PRO A 94 -17.90 5.09 14.39
CA PRO A 94 -19.13 4.68 15.08
C PRO A 94 -19.03 3.24 15.57
N GLU A 95 -19.65 2.96 16.72
CA GLU A 95 -19.73 1.59 17.24
C GLU A 95 -20.56 0.72 16.30
N LEU A 96 -20.03 -0.45 15.96
CA LEU A 96 -20.68 -1.41 15.06
C LEU A 96 -21.68 -2.28 15.83
N ASP A 97 -22.77 -2.67 15.16
CA ASP A 97 -23.68 -3.67 15.72
C ASP A 97 -22.92 -4.99 16.01
N PRO A 98 -23.24 -5.72 17.09
CA PRO A 98 -22.54 -6.95 17.44
C PRO A 98 -22.53 -8.04 16.34
N SER A 99 -23.54 -8.07 15.47
CA SER A 99 -23.60 -9.00 14.34
C SER A 99 -22.67 -8.55 13.20
N GLU A 100 -22.68 -7.27 12.85
CA GLU A 100 -21.79 -6.69 11.85
C GLU A 100 -20.31 -6.80 12.29
N ARG A 101 -20.00 -6.44 13.54
CA ARG A 101 -18.65 -6.59 14.11
C ARG A 101 -18.14 -8.01 13.99
N ARG A 102 -19.01 -9.00 14.21
CA ARG A 102 -18.65 -10.42 14.07
C ARG A 102 -18.32 -10.79 12.63
N ILE A 103 -19.14 -10.35 11.67
CA ILE A 103 -18.93 -10.61 10.23
C ILE A 103 -17.58 -10.04 9.79
N ILE A 104 -17.34 -8.76 10.08
CA ILE A 104 -16.12 -8.04 9.69
C ILE A 104 -14.89 -8.73 10.30
N LEU A 105 -14.91 -9.00 11.59
CA LEU A 105 -13.76 -9.62 12.23
C LEU A 105 -13.52 -11.06 11.73
N ASN A 106 -14.57 -11.81 11.38
CA ASN A 106 -14.41 -13.15 10.82
C ASN A 106 -13.69 -13.06 9.47
N TYR A 107 -14.16 -12.19 8.60
CA TYR A 107 -13.57 -11.93 7.29
C TYR A 107 -12.11 -11.45 7.41
N LEU A 108 -11.84 -10.44 8.25
CA LEU A 108 -10.49 -9.91 8.45
C LEU A 108 -9.52 -10.96 8.98
N SER A 109 -9.93 -11.77 9.96
CA SER A 109 -9.08 -12.84 10.50
C SER A 109 -8.89 -14.03 9.55
N ALA A 110 -9.81 -14.26 8.61
CA ALA A 110 -9.69 -15.35 7.64
C ALA A 110 -8.78 -14.96 6.46
N HIS A 111 -8.85 -13.70 6.02
CA HIS A 111 -8.24 -13.27 4.77
C HIS A 111 -7.06 -12.30 4.94
N TYR A 112 -6.97 -11.59 6.07
CA TYR A 112 -5.93 -10.60 6.36
C TYR A 112 -5.28 -10.85 7.71
N ASN A 113 -4.93 -12.12 7.96
CA ASN A 113 -4.22 -12.52 9.17
C ASN A 113 -2.70 -12.33 9.08
N THR A 114 -1.99 -12.75 10.12
CA THR A 114 -0.54 -12.65 10.24
C THR A 114 0.23 -13.40 9.14
N ASP A 115 -0.37 -14.43 8.55
CA ASP A 115 0.23 -15.18 7.43
C ASP A 115 0.06 -14.43 6.10
N ARG A 116 -0.78 -13.38 6.10
CA ARG A 116 -1.00 -12.44 5.00
C ARG A 116 -1.22 -13.13 3.64
N PRO A 117 -2.16 -14.09 3.54
CA PRO A 117 -2.38 -14.86 2.31
C PRO A 117 -2.76 -13.97 1.11
N ASN A 118 -3.38 -12.82 1.39
CA ASN A 118 -3.85 -11.84 0.40
C ASN A 118 -3.06 -10.52 0.42
N PHE A 119 -1.77 -10.56 0.82
CA PHE A 119 -0.93 -9.35 0.78
C PHE A 119 -0.83 -8.79 -0.64
N PRO A 120 -1.09 -7.48 -0.85
CA PRO A 120 -0.98 -6.87 -2.18
C PRO A 120 0.45 -7.00 -2.75
N ARG A 121 0.56 -7.56 -3.96
CA ARG A 121 1.82 -7.67 -4.71
C ARG A 121 1.73 -6.79 -5.95
N ARG A 122 1.96 -5.49 -5.79
CA ARG A 122 2.11 -4.55 -6.90
C ARG A 122 3.39 -3.76 -6.73
#